data_AF-A0A929M6N0-F1
#
_entry.id   AF-A0A929M6N0-F1
#
_cell.length_a   1.000
_cell.length_b   1.000
_cell.length_c   1.000
_cell.angle_alpha   90.00
_cell.angle_beta   90.00
_cell.angle_gamma   90.00
#
_symmetry.space_group_name_H-M   'P 1'
#
loop_
_entity.id
_entity.type
_entity.pdbx_description
1 polymer ?
#
loop_
_entity_poly.entity_id
_entity_poly.type
_entity_poly.pdbx_seq_one_letter_code
_entity_poly.pdbx_strand_id
1 'polypeptide(L)'
;MSENQNDISVLSQTKLLGLGANPALDHVLPLLLLANRVSKLQNFSQSEMQNLREKLINDILSTTSKISNLGIYEEDDIIRLRYCLCVFIDESLLKNEIFMNSFWANNTLTTRFFNENLGGNKFFGIMDKWFENVGKNKDFLEFIYACLVLGYKGKYEAQEDCNEKISYLCENIASAVSPLIKADENVFE
;
A
#
# COMPACT_ATOMS: atom_id res chain seq x y z
N MET A 1 23.61 34.45 -8.15
CA MET A 1 24.36 33.26 -8.64
C MET A 1 25.16 32.76 -7.46
N SER A 2 24.89 31.63 -6.81
CA SER A 2 24.11 30.44 -7.14
C SER A 2 23.66 29.84 -5.79
N GLU A 3 22.35 29.78 -5.54
CA GLU A 3 21.82 29.09 -4.35
C GLU A 3 21.82 27.58 -4.59
N ASN A 4 22.27 26.87 -3.56
CA ASN A 4 22.54 25.43 -3.52
C ASN A 4 21.35 24.59 -4.00
N GLN A 5 21.53 23.95 -5.15
CA GLN A 5 20.93 22.65 -5.46
C GLN A 5 21.59 21.60 -4.56
N ASN A 6 20.98 21.21 -3.43
CA ASN A 6 21.11 19.85 -2.85
C ASN A 6 20.42 19.59 -1.50
N ASP A 7 19.43 20.37 -1.08
CA ASP A 7 18.61 19.96 0.07
C ASP A 7 17.50 18.99 -0.39
N ILE A 8 17.92 17.79 -0.83
CA ILE A 8 17.02 16.63 -0.81
C ILE A 8 16.76 16.39 0.69
N SER A 9 15.57 16.82 1.13
CA SER A 9 15.06 16.78 2.49
C SER A 9 15.62 15.62 3.30
N VAL A 10 16.11 15.88 4.53
CA VAL A 10 16.53 14.88 5.52
C VAL A 10 15.51 13.73 5.68
N LEU A 11 14.23 13.99 5.38
CA LEU A 11 13.16 12.99 5.37
C LEU A 11 13.32 11.91 4.29
N SER A 12 14.04 12.16 3.19
CA SER A 12 14.39 11.13 2.21
C SER A 12 15.52 10.23 2.71
N GLN A 13 16.30 10.70 3.69
CA GLN A 13 17.41 9.97 4.30
C GLN A 13 16.91 9.10 5.46
N THR A 14 15.90 9.56 6.20
CA THR A 14 15.12 8.68 7.07
C THR A 14 14.39 7.69 6.19
N LYS A 15 14.75 6.41 6.23
CA LYS A 15 14.13 5.37 5.40
C LYS A 15 12.61 5.19 5.62
N LEU A 16 11.98 6.01 6.50
CA LEU A 16 10.57 5.90 6.93
C LEU A 16 10.20 4.45 7.24
N LEU A 17 11.17 3.68 7.73
CA LEU A 17 10.93 2.34 8.27
C LEU A 17 10.03 2.56 9.48
N GLY A 18 8.91 1.85 9.55
CA GLY A 18 8.04 1.92 10.71
C GLY A 18 8.72 1.38 11.96
N LEU A 19 7.95 0.98 12.95
CA LEU A 19 8.48 0.66 14.29
C LEU A 19 9.31 -0.65 14.33
N GLY A 20 9.47 -1.37 13.22
CA GLY A 20 10.24 -2.62 13.14
C GLY A 20 9.44 -3.86 13.54
N ALA A 21 8.19 -3.69 13.98
CA ALA A 21 7.33 -4.76 14.46
C ALA A 21 6.61 -5.52 13.34
N ASN A 22 6.55 -4.96 12.13
CA ASN A 22 5.88 -5.55 10.98
C ASN A 22 6.74 -5.31 9.73
N PRO A 23 7.67 -6.25 9.41
CA PRO A 23 8.60 -6.08 8.30
C PRO A 23 7.91 -5.87 6.95
N ALA A 24 6.77 -6.54 6.70
CA ALA A 24 6.03 -6.37 5.45
C ALA A 24 5.49 -4.94 5.31
N LEU A 25 4.81 -4.42 6.33
CA LEU A 25 4.26 -3.06 6.34
C LEU A 25 5.38 -2.01 6.30
N ASP A 26 6.43 -2.17 7.10
CA ASP A 26 7.54 -1.21 7.18
C ASP A 26 8.22 -1.00 5.83
N HIS A 27 8.33 -2.06 5.04
CA HIS A 27 8.90 -2.01 3.70
C HIS A 27 8.02 -1.28 2.69
N VAL A 28 6.68 -1.42 2.77
CA VAL A 28 5.74 -0.83 1.79
C VAL A 28 5.18 0.52 2.23
N LEU A 29 5.25 0.88 3.51
CA LEU A 29 4.70 2.11 4.08
C LEU A 29 5.15 3.37 3.33
N PRO A 30 6.44 3.56 2.94
CA PRO A 30 6.84 4.72 2.16
C PRO A 30 6.08 4.87 0.84
N LEU A 31 5.72 3.76 0.19
CA LEU A 31 4.96 3.76 -1.07
C LEU A 31 3.49 4.13 -0.83
N LEU A 32 2.89 3.65 0.25
CA LEU A 32 1.54 4.03 0.65
C LEU A 32 1.44 5.53 0.94
N LEU A 33 2.39 6.06 1.71
CA LEU A 33 2.44 7.48 2.07
C LEU A 33 2.73 8.36 0.84
N LEU A 34 3.63 7.91 -0.06
CA LEU A 34 3.90 8.61 -1.31
C LEU A 34 2.63 8.71 -2.17
N ALA A 35 1.91 7.61 -2.37
CA ALA A 35 0.68 7.60 -3.16
C ALA A 35 -0.39 8.53 -2.57
N ASN A 36 -0.59 8.51 -1.25
CA ASN A 36 -1.51 9.42 -0.55
C ASN A 36 -1.08 10.89 -0.63
N ARG A 37 0.22 11.18 -0.72
CA ARG A 37 0.71 12.55 -0.92
C ARG A 37 0.51 13.01 -2.35
N VAL A 38 0.88 12.19 -3.32
CA VAL A 38 0.82 12.52 -4.75
C VAL A 38 -0.64 12.68 -5.22
N SER A 39 -1.57 11.88 -4.70
CA SER A 39 -3.00 11.99 -5.03
C SER A 39 -3.60 13.37 -4.72
N LYS A 40 -2.97 14.16 -3.84
CA LYS A 40 -3.44 15.49 -3.43
C LYS A 40 -2.80 16.63 -4.22
N LEU A 41 -1.83 16.33 -5.09
CA LEU A 41 -1.16 17.35 -5.89
C LEU A 41 -2.07 17.86 -7.01
N GLN A 42 -1.99 19.17 -7.28
CA GLN A 42 -2.85 19.85 -8.26
C GLN A 42 -2.12 20.16 -9.57
N ASN A 43 -0.81 19.93 -9.63
CA ASN A 43 0.01 20.18 -10.81
C ASN A 43 0.95 19.00 -11.03
N PHE A 44 0.84 18.35 -12.19
CA PHE A 44 1.71 17.25 -12.60
C PHE A 44 1.75 17.22 -14.13
N SER A 45 2.95 17.32 -14.71
CA SER A 45 3.16 17.18 -16.16
C SER A 45 3.10 15.71 -16.58
N GLN A 46 2.83 15.47 -17.87
CA GLN A 46 2.80 14.11 -18.41
C GLN A 46 4.15 13.38 -18.26
N SER A 47 5.28 14.08 -18.43
CA SER A 47 6.62 13.51 -18.21
C SER A 47 6.86 13.13 -16.75
N GLU A 48 6.39 13.95 -15.79
CA GLU A 48 6.51 13.62 -14.37
C GLU A 48 5.70 12.38 -14.02
N MET A 49 4.49 12.23 -14.59
CA MET A 49 3.67 11.03 -14.38
C MET A 49 4.33 9.76 -14.92
N GLN A 50 4.96 9.84 -16.09
CA GLN A 50 5.73 8.72 -16.67
C GLN A 50 6.90 8.34 -15.77
N ASN A 51 7.68 9.34 -15.33
CA ASN A 51 8.81 9.12 -14.41
C ASN A 51 8.35 8.54 -13.07
N LEU A 52 7.22 9.03 -12.52
CA LEU A 52 6.63 8.51 -11.29
C LEU A 52 6.24 7.04 -11.45
N ARG A 53 5.59 6.68 -12.56
CA ARG A 53 5.18 5.30 -12.84
C ARG A 53 6.37 4.35 -12.88
N GLU A 54 7.39 4.68 -13.66
CA GLU A 54 8.59 3.84 -13.78
C GLU A 54 9.31 3.72 -12.43
N LYS A 55 9.37 4.81 -11.66
CA LYS A 55 9.91 4.79 -10.31
C LYS A 55 9.11 3.86 -9.39
N LEU A 56 7.79 3.96 -9.38
CA LEU A 56 6.91 3.09 -8.57
C LEU A 56 7.06 1.61 -8.95
N ILE A 57 7.15 1.29 -10.24
CA ILE A 57 7.40 -0.08 -10.70
C ILE A 57 8.70 -0.63 -10.11
N ASN A 58 9.79 0.12 -10.21
CA ASN A 58 11.10 -0.28 -9.69
C ASN A 58 11.10 -0.38 -8.16
N ASP A 59 10.49 0.58 -7.46
CA ASP A 59 10.42 0.60 -6.01
C ASP A 59 9.57 -0.57 -5.47
N ILE A 60 8.44 -0.91 -6.13
CA ILE A 60 7.61 -2.07 -5.79
C ILE A 60 8.38 -3.38 -5.97
N LEU A 61 9.08 -3.55 -7.09
CA LEU A 61 9.91 -4.73 -7.33
C LEU A 61 11.03 -4.84 -6.30
N SER A 62 11.77 -3.76 -6.05
CA SER A 62 12.83 -3.73 -5.04
C SER A 62 12.31 -4.06 -3.64
N THR A 63 11.15 -3.51 -3.27
CA THR A 63 10.53 -3.70 -1.96
C THR A 63 10.08 -5.14 -1.78
N THR A 64 9.39 -5.71 -2.78
CA THR A 64 8.92 -7.11 -2.72
C THR A 64 10.08 -8.11 -2.72
N SER A 65 11.17 -7.82 -3.43
CA SER A 65 12.41 -8.62 -3.32
C SER A 65 13.06 -8.54 -1.95
N LYS A 66 13.06 -7.35 -1.30
CA LYS A 66 13.56 -7.22 0.08
C LYS A 66 12.75 -8.06 1.06
N ILE A 67 11.42 -8.03 0.92
CA ILE A 67 10.50 -8.84 1.76
C ILE A 67 10.74 -10.34 1.53
N SER A 68 10.87 -10.79 0.27
CA SER A 68 11.20 -12.20 -0.05
C SER A 68 12.53 -12.63 0.56
N ASN A 69 13.56 -11.79 0.50
CA ASN A 69 14.87 -12.07 1.08
C ASN A 69 14.88 -12.19 2.62
N LEU A 70 13.82 -11.77 3.31
CA LEU A 70 13.70 -12.02 4.75
C LEU A 70 13.50 -13.52 5.06
N GLY A 71 12.94 -14.29 4.12
CA GLY A 71 12.72 -15.73 4.28
C GLY A 71 11.66 -16.11 5.32
N ILE A 72 10.85 -15.16 5.78
CA ILE A 72 9.81 -15.36 6.82
C ILE A 72 8.38 -15.41 6.26
N TYR A 73 8.19 -15.08 4.97
CA TYR A 73 6.89 -15.04 4.32
C TYR A 73 6.84 -15.99 3.11
N GLU A 74 5.66 -16.53 2.82
CA GLU A 74 5.45 -17.33 1.61
C GLU A 74 5.48 -16.44 0.36
N GLU A 75 6.07 -16.95 -0.72
CA GLU A 75 6.09 -16.28 -2.03
C GLU A 75 4.68 -15.88 -2.51
N ASP A 76 3.71 -16.76 -2.32
CA ASP A 76 2.31 -16.55 -2.64
C ASP A 76 1.72 -15.31 -1.93
N ASP A 77 2.06 -15.10 -0.66
CA ASP A 77 1.59 -13.95 0.12
C ASP A 77 2.32 -12.66 -0.26
N ILE A 78 3.58 -12.73 -0.67
CA ILE A 78 4.32 -11.59 -1.23
C ILE A 78 3.71 -11.15 -2.55
N ILE A 79 3.28 -12.09 -3.41
CA ILE A 79 2.57 -11.78 -4.65
C ILE A 79 1.23 -11.10 -4.35
N ARG A 80 0.48 -11.59 -3.36
CA ARG A 80 -0.79 -10.98 -2.90
C ARG A 80 -0.57 -9.58 -2.31
N LEU A 81 0.47 -9.38 -1.49
CA LEU A 81 0.87 -8.08 -0.97
C LEU A 81 1.16 -7.10 -2.12
N ARG A 82 1.96 -7.53 -3.11
CA ARG A 82 2.26 -6.71 -4.30
C ARG A 82 0.99 -6.31 -5.05
N TYR A 83 0.05 -7.26 -5.20
CA TYR A 83 -1.24 -6.98 -5.83
C TYR A 83 -2.01 -5.89 -5.08
N CYS A 84 -2.20 -6.08 -3.77
CA CYS A 84 -2.93 -5.12 -2.94
C CYS A 84 -2.25 -3.75 -2.91
N LEU A 85 -0.92 -3.69 -2.92
CA LEU A 85 -0.16 -2.44 -3.00
C LEU A 85 -0.40 -1.71 -4.33
N CYS A 86 -0.35 -2.40 -5.47
CA CYS A 86 -0.63 -1.80 -6.77
C CYS A 86 -2.06 -1.25 -6.82
N VAL A 87 -3.04 -2.04 -6.37
CA VAL A 87 -4.46 -1.66 -6.30
C VAL A 87 -4.64 -0.39 -5.46
N PHE A 88 -4.02 -0.33 -4.28
CA PHE A 88 -4.09 0.84 -3.41
C PHE A 88 -3.55 2.10 -4.09
N ILE A 89 -2.37 1.99 -4.71
CA ILE A 89 -1.70 3.12 -5.36
C ILE A 89 -2.54 3.62 -6.54
N ASP A 90 -3.02 2.70 -7.39
CA ASP A 90 -3.85 3.04 -8.55
C ASP A 90 -5.14 3.74 -8.13
N GLU A 91 -5.88 3.22 -7.14
CA GLU A 91 -7.09 3.88 -6.63
C GLU A 91 -6.77 5.26 -6.04
N SER A 92 -5.69 5.36 -5.25
CA SER A 92 -5.28 6.62 -4.64
C SER A 92 -5.01 7.70 -5.68
N LEU A 93 -4.29 7.36 -6.75
CA LEU A 93 -3.95 8.31 -7.81
C LEU A 93 -5.15 8.62 -8.70
N LEU A 94 -5.95 7.62 -9.08
CA LEU A 94 -7.10 7.80 -9.98
C LEU A 94 -8.26 8.60 -9.37
N LYS A 95 -8.30 8.78 -8.04
CA LYS A 95 -9.18 9.76 -7.39
C LYS A 95 -8.90 11.22 -7.81
N ASN A 96 -7.71 11.48 -8.34
CA ASN A 96 -7.32 12.79 -8.85
C ASN A 96 -7.60 12.88 -10.36
N GLU A 97 -8.39 13.88 -10.77
CA GLU A 97 -8.80 14.07 -12.17
C GLU A 97 -7.61 14.22 -13.14
N ILE A 98 -6.47 14.76 -12.67
CA ILE A 98 -5.27 14.90 -13.49
C ILE A 98 -4.74 13.53 -13.90
N PHE A 99 -4.71 12.57 -12.96
CA PHE A 99 -4.28 11.20 -13.25
C PHE A 99 -5.35 10.45 -14.04
N MET A 100 -6.62 10.62 -13.69
CA MET A 100 -7.77 10.01 -14.39
C MET A 100 -7.83 10.42 -15.86
N ASN A 101 -7.53 11.67 -16.18
CA ASN A 101 -7.55 12.20 -17.55
C ASN A 101 -6.19 12.05 -18.27
N SER A 102 -5.23 11.32 -17.69
CA SER A 102 -3.91 11.10 -18.26
C SER A 102 -3.74 9.70 -18.85
N PHE A 103 -2.53 9.40 -19.36
CA PHE A 103 -2.18 8.04 -19.77
C PHE A 103 -2.24 7.03 -18.61
N TRP A 104 -2.17 7.46 -17.34
CA TRP A 104 -2.19 6.57 -16.16
C TRP A 104 -3.44 5.69 -16.14
N ALA A 105 -4.60 6.25 -16.47
CA ALA A 105 -5.88 5.52 -16.47
C ALA A 105 -5.89 4.26 -17.34
N ASN A 106 -5.06 4.21 -18.39
CA ASN A 106 -4.93 3.05 -19.27
C ASN A 106 -3.62 2.27 -19.05
N ASN A 107 -2.77 2.71 -18.12
CA ASN A 107 -1.42 2.18 -17.90
C ASN A 107 -1.14 1.98 -16.40
N THR A 108 -2.15 1.58 -15.63
CA THR A 108 -2.08 1.40 -14.18
C THR A 108 -1.02 0.36 -13.78
N LEU A 109 -0.66 0.35 -12.49
CA LEU A 109 0.25 -0.65 -11.95
C LEU A 109 -0.38 -2.06 -11.99
N THR A 110 -1.68 -2.18 -11.77
CA THR A 110 -2.40 -3.46 -11.92
C THR A 110 -2.37 -3.98 -13.34
N THR A 111 -2.56 -3.13 -14.36
CA THR A 111 -2.40 -3.53 -15.76
C THR A 111 -0.96 -3.97 -16.03
N ARG A 112 0.03 -3.23 -15.51
CA ARG A 112 1.45 -3.54 -15.74
C ARG A 112 1.90 -4.88 -15.15
N PHE A 113 1.46 -5.21 -13.93
CA PHE A 113 1.93 -6.38 -13.19
C PHE A 113 1.02 -7.59 -13.29
N PHE A 114 -0.28 -7.39 -13.48
CA PHE A 114 -1.30 -8.45 -13.39
C PHE A 114 -2.21 -8.51 -14.62
N ASN A 115 -2.02 -7.60 -15.60
CA ASN A 115 -2.85 -7.52 -16.81
C ASN A 115 -4.35 -7.33 -16.50
N GLU A 116 -4.66 -6.61 -15.42
CA GLU A 116 -6.03 -6.32 -14.96
C GLU A 116 -6.35 -4.82 -15.10
N ASN A 117 -7.35 -4.49 -15.93
CA ASN A 117 -7.75 -3.11 -16.24
C ASN A 117 -8.80 -2.51 -15.28
N LEU A 118 -9.45 -3.33 -14.44
CA LEU A 118 -10.54 -2.86 -13.57
C LEU A 118 -10.53 -3.57 -12.21
N GLY A 119 -10.09 -2.83 -11.20
CA GLY A 119 -10.59 -2.90 -9.83
C GLY A 119 -10.03 -4.03 -9.00
N GLY A 120 -9.55 -3.69 -7.80
CA GLY A 120 -9.15 -4.59 -6.73
C GLY A 120 -10.26 -5.49 -6.19
N ASN A 121 -11.02 -6.15 -7.07
CA ASN A 121 -12.03 -7.15 -6.77
C ASN A 121 -11.44 -8.26 -5.89
N LYS A 122 -10.16 -8.58 -6.12
CA LYS A 122 -9.42 -9.57 -5.34
C LYS A 122 -8.90 -9.03 -4.02
N PHE A 123 -8.82 -7.71 -3.81
CA PHE A 123 -8.22 -7.10 -2.60
C PHE A 123 -8.90 -7.64 -1.33
N PHE A 124 -10.23 -7.55 -1.26
CA PHE A 124 -10.96 -8.05 -0.09
C PHE A 124 -10.98 -9.57 -0.01
N GLY A 125 -10.94 -10.29 -1.14
CA GLY A 125 -10.80 -11.75 -1.13
C GLY A 125 -9.42 -12.22 -0.64
N ILE A 126 -8.37 -11.45 -0.91
CA ILE A 126 -7.02 -11.66 -0.36
C ILE A 126 -7.02 -11.40 1.14
N MET A 127 -7.66 -10.30 1.59
CA MET A 127 -7.86 -10.03 3.00
C MET A 127 -8.58 -11.19 3.71
N ASP A 128 -9.69 -11.68 3.15
CA ASP A 128 -10.44 -12.82 3.68
C ASP A 128 -9.55 -14.09 3.75
N LYS A 129 -8.71 -14.31 2.74
CA LYS A 129 -7.74 -15.42 2.74
C LYS A 129 -6.73 -15.30 3.88
N TRP A 130 -6.24 -14.09 4.17
CA TRP A 130 -5.32 -13.87 5.27
C TRP A 130 -5.99 -14.06 6.64
N PHE A 131 -7.27 -13.74 6.77
CA PHE A 131 -8.06 -14.01 7.98
C PHE A 131 -8.17 -15.50 8.32
N GLU A 132 -8.04 -16.41 7.36
CA GLU A 132 -8.05 -17.86 7.64
C GLU A 132 -6.94 -18.29 8.62
N ASN A 133 -5.83 -17.54 8.69
CA ASN A 133 -4.77 -17.76 9.67
C ASN A 133 -4.17 -16.43 10.12
N VAL A 134 -4.86 -15.76 11.05
CA VAL A 134 -4.46 -14.45 11.59
C VAL A 134 -3.07 -14.49 12.22
N GLY A 135 -2.69 -15.57 12.91
CA GLY A 135 -1.37 -15.71 13.52
C GLY A 135 -0.23 -15.65 12.49
N LYS A 136 -0.38 -16.39 11.39
CA LYS A 136 0.60 -16.38 10.29
C LYS A 136 0.58 -15.07 9.49
N ASN A 137 -0.62 -14.49 9.28
CA ASN A 137 -0.82 -13.39 8.33
C ASN A 137 -1.02 -12.03 8.98
N LYS A 138 -0.72 -11.90 10.28
CA LYS A 138 -0.84 -10.68 11.07
C LYS A 138 -0.27 -9.46 10.34
N ASP A 139 0.95 -9.57 9.84
CA ASP A 139 1.66 -8.48 9.18
C ASP A 139 0.92 -7.95 7.93
N PHE A 140 0.35 -8.87 7.15
CA PHE A 140 -0.43 -8.53 5.97
C PHE A 140 -1.80 -7.94 6.32
N LEU A 141 -2.44 -8.41 7.40
CA LEU A 141 -3.69 -7.84 7.89
C LEU A 141 -3.49 -6.40 8.40
N GLU A 142 -2.40 -6.13 9.12
CA GLU A 142 -2.01 -4.77 9.51
C GLU A 142 -1.75 -3.87 8.29
N PHE A 143 -1.14 -4.42 7.23
CA PHE A 143 -1.01 -3.71 5.96
C PHE A 143 -2.38 -3.37 5.33
N ILE A 144 -3.34 -4.29 5.35
CA ILE A 144 -4.71 -4.01 4.89
C ILE A 144 -5.34 -2.91 5.74
N TYR A 145 -5.21 -2.97 7.07
CA TYR A 145 -5.69 -1.92 7.97
C TYR A 145 -5.11 -0.55 7.59
N ALA A 146 -3.80 -0.48 7.34
CA ALA A 146 -3.15 0.76 6.91
C ALA A 146 -3.73 1.29 5.59
N CYS A 147 -3.99 0.42 4.61
CA CYS A 147 -4.62 0.81 3.34
C CYS A 147 -6.02 1.41 3.56
N LEU A 148 -6.85 0.78 4.41
CA LEU A 148 -8.21 1.24 4.71
C LEU A 148 -8.20 2.60 5.43
N VAL A 149 -7.34 2.77 6.44
CA VAL A 149 -7.17 4.03 7.17
C VAL A 149 -6.65 5.16 6.26
N LEU A 150 -5.82 4.83 5.28
CA LEU A 150 -5.34 5.78 4.27
C LEU A 150 -6.40 6.10 3.20
N GLY A 151 -7.60 5.54 3.28
CA GLY A 151 -8.75 5.92 2.47
C GLY A 151 -9.00 5.02 1.26
N TYR A 152 -8.43 3.81 1.23
CA TYR A 152 -8.82 2.79 0.26
C TYR A 152 -10.25 2.32 0.51
N LYS A 153 -11.07 2.31 -0.54
CA LYS A 153 -12.49 1.93 -0.47
C LYS A 153 -12.82 0.74 -1.37
N GLY A 154 -12.12 0.61 -2.51
CA GLY A 154 -12.35 -0.45 -3.49
C GLY A 154 -13.83 -0.57 -3.88
N LYS A 155 -14.31 -1.83 -3.94
CA LYS A 155 -15.70 -2.16 -4.30
C LYS A 155 -16.79 -1.52 -3.42
N TYR A 156 -16.42 -0.97 -2.27
CA TYR A 156 -17.38 -0.33 -1.36
C TYR A 156 -17.59 1.16 -1.66
N GLU A 157 -16.76 1.79 -2.50
CA GLU A 157 -16.83 3.25 -2.74
C GLU A 157 -18.19 3.75 -3.24
N ALA A 158 -18.86 2.96 -4.08
CA ALA A 158 -20.17 3.30 -4.65
C ALA A 158 -21.37 2.92 -3.74
N GLN A 159 -21.13 2.38 -2.55
CA GLN A 159 -22.18 1.91 -1.65
C GLN A 159 -22.56 3.00 -0.65
N GLU A 160 -23.84 3.11 -0.31
CA GLU A 160 -24.34 4.12 0.64
C GLU A 160 -23.74 3.94 2.04
N ASP A 161 -23.49 2.68 2.44
CA ASP A 161 -22.91 2.28 3.72
C ASP A 161 -21.39 2.10 3.66
N CYS A 162 -20.71 2.77 2.73
CA CYS A 162 -19.27 2.64 2.51
C CYS A 162 -18.47 2.86 3.80
N ASN A 163 -18.75 3.96 4.52
CA ASN A 163 -17.97 4.32 5.70
C ASN A 163 -18.16 3.31 6.83
N GLU A 164 -19.40 2.87 7.06
CA GLU A 164 -19.75 1.85 8.06
C GLU A 164 -19.04 0.53 7.75
N LYS A 165 -19.02 0.11 6.48
CA LYS A 165 -18.30 -1.10 6.06
C LYS A 165 -16.80 -0.99 6.27
N ILE A 166 -16.18 0.12 5.90
CA ILE A 166 -14.74 0.33 6.09
C ILE A 166 -14.39 0.35 7.58
N SER A 167 -15.19 1.06 8.41
CA SER A 167 -15.03 1.06 9.86
C SER A 167 -15.14 -0.34 10.46
N TYR A 168 -16.15 -1.12 10.07
CA TYR A 168 -16.33 -2.50 10.51
C TYR A 168 -15.14 -3.39 10.13
N LEU A 169 -14.60 -3.26 8.92
CA LEU A 169 -13.41 -4.00 8.50
C LEU A 169 -12.17 -3.62 9.32
N CYS A 170 -11.96 -2.33 9.58
CA CYS A 170 -10.88 -1.86 10.44
C CYS A 170 -11.00 -2.43 11.87
N GLU A 171 -12.19 -2.40 12.46
CA GLU A 171 -12.46 -2.95 13.80
C GLU A 171 -12.22 -4.46 13.86
N ASN A 172 -12.63 -5.20 12.83
CA ASN A 172 -12.39 -6.65 12.74
C ASN A 172 -10.91 -6.98 12.65
N ILE A 173 -10.16 -6.26 11.81
CA ILE A 173 -8.70 -6.46 11.70
C ILE A 173 -8.05 -6.14 13.05
N ALA A 174 -8.35 -4.97 13.63
CA ALA A 174 -7.78 -4.55 14.91
C ALA A 174 -8.06 -5.56 16.03
N SER A 175 -9.30 -6.06 16.11
CA SER A 175 -9.69 -7.06 17.11
C SER A 175 -8.97 -8.39 16.91
N ALA A 176 -8.75 -8.81 15.67
CA ALA A 176 -8.07 -10.05 15.34
C ALA A 176 -6.56 -10.00 15.64
N VAL A 177 -5.89 -8.88 15.34
CA VAL A 177 -4.43 -8.75 15.51
C VAL A 177 -4.01 -8.27 16.91
N SER A 178 -4.89 -7.58 17.65
CA SER A 178 -4.56 -7.02 18.98
C SER A 178 -3.99 -8.03 19.98
N PRO A 179 -4.52 -9.27 20.11
CA PRO A 179 -3.96 -10.26 21.03
C PRO A 179 -2.52 -10.66 20.70
N LEU A 180 -2.15 -10.61 19.41
CA LEU A 180 -0.82 -10.99 18.93
C LEU A 180 0.20 -9.88 19.18
N ILE A 181 -0.20 -8.61 19.02
CA ILE A 181 0.65 -7.46 19.35
C ILE A 181 1.04 -7.49 20.84
N LYS A 182 0.07 -7.73 21.72
CA LYS A 182 0.31 -7.78 23.18
C LYS A 182 1.16 -8.98 23.60
N ALA A 183 1.10 -10.08 22.86
CA ALA A 183 1.92 -11.25 23.14
C ALA A 183 3.41 -10.97 22.87
N ASP A 184 3.73 -10.20 21.82
CA ASP A 184 5.11 -9.84 21.45
C ASP A 184 5.75 -8.86 22.45
N GLU A 185 4.96 -7.96 23.06
CA GLU A 185 5.46 -7.01 24.08
C GLU A 185 5.90 -7.71 25.39
N ASN A 186 5.21 -8.78 25.78
CA ASN A 186 5.48 -9.51 27.03
C ASN A 186 6.73 -10.42 26.97
N VAL A 187 7.39 -10.54 25.82
CA VAL A 187 8.63 -11.34 25.67
C VAL A 187 9.86 -10.57 26.17
N PHE A 188 9.71 -9.26 26.44
CA PHE A 188 10.78 -8.38 26.89
C PHE A 188 10.75 -8.02 28.39
N GLU A 189 9.86 -8.63 29.18
CA GLU A 189 9.87 -8.59 30.67
C GLU A 189 10.52 -9.86 31.26
#